data_AF-A0A2V9C911-F1
#
_entry.id   AF-A0A2V9C911-F1
#
_cell.length_a   1.000
_cell.length_b   1.000
_cell.length_c   1.000
_cell.angle_alpha   90.00
_cell.angle_beta   90.00
_cell.angle_gamma   90.00
#
_symmetry.space_group_name_H-M   'P 1'
#
loop_
_entity.id
_entity.type
_entity.pdbx_description
1 polymer ?
#
loop_
_entity_poly.entity_id
_entity_poly.type
_entity_poly.pdbx_seq_one_letter_code
_entity_poly.pdbx_strand_id
1 'polypeptide(L)'
;MTLLLSEADVREVLTMPLALEVVEEAFRRQAAGQIILHTRRRLEAPEKAFLHYMAAADTVSGYMGMKIYTSVRGALRFLVPLYSGKNGELLALLEADYLGQMRTGAASGLATKYMSRSDARTVGLVGTGLQARTQLEAVAAVRRIEAIRVFGRNPERRAQFCREMSVA
;
A
#
# COMPACT_ATOMS: atom_id res chain seq x y z
N MET A 1 13.60 -10.45 20.51
CA MET A 1 13.41 -9.01 20.80
C MET A 1 12.51 -8.44 19.73
N THR A 2 11.42 -7.76 20.11
CA THR A 2 10.48 -7.15 19.15
C THR A 2 11.07 -5.87 18.54
N LEU A 3 10.96 -5.71 17.23
CA LEU A 3 11.37 -4.50 16.52
C LEU A 3 10.26 -3.44 16.53
N LEU A 4 10.64 -2.18 16.69
CA LEU A 4 9.76 -1.03 16.48
C LEU A 4 10.26 -0.31 15.23
N LEU A 5 9.44 -0.27 14.17
CA LEU A 5 9.81 0.32 12.90
C LEU A 5 8.97 1.57 12.66
N SER A 6 9.64 2.71 12.61
CA SER A 6 9.06 4.01 12.27
C SER A 6 8.80 4.15 10.77
N GLU A 7 8.08 5.19 10.37
CA GLU A 7 7.94 5.56 8.96
C GLU A 7 9.29 5.78 8.26
N ALA A 8 10.32 6.24 8.98
CA ALA A 8 11.65 6.43 8.42
C ALA A 8 12.32 5.08 8.09
N ASP A 9 12.27 4.14 9.04
CA ASP A 9 12.82 2.79 8.85
C ASP A 9 12.12 2.06 7.69
N VAL A 10 10.80 2.20 7.59
CA VAL A 10 10.02 1.60 6.49
C VAL A 10 10.41 2.23 5.15
N ARG A 11 10.59 3.55 5.09
CA ARG A 11 10.99 4.26 3.85
C ARG A 11 12.40 3.89 3.38
N GLU A 12 13.30 3.57 4.31
CA GLU A 12 14.66 3.17 3.98
C GLU A 12 14.70 1.82 3.24
N VAL A 13 13.82 0.89 3.59
CA VAL A 13 13.88 -0.49 3.09
C VAL A 13 12.81 -0.85 2.06
N LEU A 14 11.66 -0.17 2.06
CA LEU A 14 10.51 -0.53 1.21
C LEU A 14 10.56 0.21 -0.13
N THR A 15 10.92 -0.51 -1.19
CA THR A 15 10.93 0.01 -2.56
C THR A 15 9.72 -0.49 -3.36
N MET A 16 9.36 0.20 -4.44
CA MET A 16 8.23 -0.23 -5.30
C MET A 16 8.47 -1.57 -5.99
N PRO A 17 9.68 -1.89 -6.53
CA PRO A 17 9.96 -3.22 -7.07
C PRO A 17 9.73 -4.34 -6.03
N LEU A 18 10.21 -4.15 -4.79
CA LEU A 18 10.00 -5.10 -3.72
C LEU A 18 8.51 -5.24 -3.37
N ALA A 19 7.78 -4.13 -3.30
CA ALA A 19 6.35 -4.14 -3.03
C ALA A 19 5.56 -4.88 -4.13
N LEU A 20 5.91 -4.68 -5.41
CA LEU A 20 5.30 -5.39 -6.54
C LEU A 20 5.53 -6.89 -6.45
N GLU A 21 6.77 -7.32 -6.21
CA GLU A 21 7.13 -8.74 -6.08
C GLU A 21 6.35 -9.41 -4.95
N VAL A 22 6.39 -8.83 -3.73
CA VAL A 22 5.76 -9.42 -2.55
C VAL A 22 4.24 -9.43 -2.67
N VAL A 23 3.63 -8.37 -3.22
CA VAL A 23 2.17 -8.34 -3.43
C VAL A 23 1.75 -9.34 -4.51
N GLU A 24 2.54 -9.54 -5.57
CA GLU A 24 2.26 -10.51 -6.62
C GLU A 24 2.27 -11.93 -6.06
N GLU A 25 3.28 -12.24 -5.25
CA GLU A 25 3.38 -13.53 -4.56
C GLU A 25 2.26 -13.74 -3.55
N ALA A 26 1.88 -12.70 -2.79
CA ALA A 26 0.75 -12.77 -1.88
C ALA A 26 -0.58 -13.08 -2.61
N PHE A 27 -0.81 -12.49 -3.79
CA PHE A 27 -1.97 -12.82 -4.62
C PHE A 27 -1.93 -14.26 -5.14
N ARG A 28 -0.76 -14.77 -5.55
CA ARG A 28 -0.61 -16.18 -5.97
C ARG A 28 -0.94 -17.13 -4.82
N ARG A 29 -0.37 -16.91 -3.64
CA ARG A 29 -0.64 -17.72 -2.44
C ARG A 29 -2.10 -17.64 -2.02
N GLN A 30 -2.72 -16.46 -2.11
CA GLN A 30 -4.13 -16.30 -1.83
C GLN A 30 -4.98 -17.13 -2.80
N ALA A 31 -4.69 -17.09 -4.10
CA ALA A 31 -5.38 -17.90 -5.10
C ALA A 31 -5.20 -19.41 -4.87
N ALA A 32 -4.06 -19.82 -4.31
CA ALA A 32 -3.78 -21.21 -3.94
C ALA A 32 -4.39 -21.64 -2.59
N GLY A 33 -5.15 -20.78 -1.90
CA GLY A 33 -5.74 -21.08 -0.59
C GLY A 33 -4.75 -21.09 0.57
N GLN A 34 -3.57 -20.50 0.39
CA GLN A 34 -2.48 -20.47 1.38
C GLN A 34 -2.49 -19.21 2.26
N ILE A 35 -3.42 -18.29 2.02
CA ILE A 35 -3.61 -17.10 2.84
C ILE A 35 -4.98 -17.19 3.53
N ILE A 36 -4.98 -17.09 4.85
CA ILE A 36 -6.19 -16.90 5.64
C ILE A 36 -6.39 -15.39 5.79
N LEU A 37 -7.53 -14.87 5.35
CA LEU A 37 -7.83 -13.44 5.31
C LEU A 37 -9.11 -13.12 6.07
N HIS A 38 -9.03 -12.19 7.01
CA HIS A 38 -10.19 -11.61 7.66
C HIS A 38 -10.49 -10.23 7.07
N THR A 39 -11.75 -10.06 6.64
CA THR A 39 -12.23 -8.80 6.08
C THR A 39 -12.15 -7.68 7.11
N ARG A 40 -12.07 -6.45 6.60
CA ARG A 40 -12.00 -5.26 7.45
C ARG A 40 -13.22 -5.19 8.35
N ARG A 41 -12.98 -5.10 9.65
CA ARG A 41 -13.97 -4.71 10.66
C ARG A 41 -13.76 -3.24 11.03
N ARG A 42 -14.85 -2.62 11.47
CA ARG A 42 -14.90 -1.23 11.90
C ARG A 42 -15.61 -1.18 13.24
N LEU A 43 -14.94 -0.60 14.21
CA LEU A 43 -15.53 -0.18 15.47
C LEU A 43 -15.79 1.32 15.37
N GLU A 44 -17.04 1.70 15.64
CA GLU A 44 -17.48 3.09 15.70
C GLU A 44 -17.58 3.53 17.15
N ALA A 45 -16.90 4.63 17.46
CA ALA A 45 -16.95 5.32 18.73
C ALA A 45 -17.66 6.68 18.53
N PRO A 46 -18.07 7.36 19.63
CA PRO A 46 -18.66 8.69 19.55
C PRO A 46 -17.79 9.71 18.78
N GLU A 47 -18.38 10.85 18.44
CA GLU A 47 -17.69 11.96 17.74
C GLU A 47 -17.05 11.58 16.38
N LYS A 48 -17.63 10.61 15.67
CA LYS A 48 -17.11 10.12 14.37
C LYS A 48 -15.66 9.62 14.48
N ALA A 49 -15.32 8.98 15.60
CA ALA A 49 -14.07 8.28 15.78
C ALA A 49 -14.24 6.82 15.38
N PHE A 50 -13.31 6.30 14.57
CA PHE A 50 -13.36 4.92 14.10
C PHE A 50 -12.04 4.21 14.35
N LEU A 51 -12.12 2.96 14.77
CA LEU A 51 -11.01 2.02 14.76
C LEU A 51 -11.30 0.93 13.73
N HIS A 52 -10.40 0.77 12.78
CA HIS A 52 -10.49 -0.24 11.74
C HIS A 52 -9.42 -1.29 11.94
N TYR A 53 -9.75 -2.54 11.65
CA TYR A 53 -8.77 -3.60 11.61
C TYR A 53 -9.07 -4.64 10.54
N MET A 54 -8.02 -5.24 10.00
CA MET A 54 -8.09 -6.41 9.10
C MET A 54 -6.87 -7.28 9.38
N ALA A 55 -7.02 -8.60 9.33
CA ALA A 55 -5.97 -9.55 9.70
C ALA A 55 -5.74 -10.57 8.59
N ALA A 56 -4.53 -11.08 8.52
CA ALA A 56 -4.17 -12.17 7.62
C ALA A 56 -3.10 -13.08 8.24
N ALA A 57 -3.11 -14.33 7.82
CA ALA A 57 -2.04 -15.29 8.06
C ALA A 57 -1.60 -15.89 6.73
N ASP A 58 -0.30 -15.89 6.46
CA ASP A 58 0.31 -16.59 5.34
C ASP A 58 0.90 -17.90 5.83
N THR A 59 0.30 -19.01 5.42
CA THR A 59 0.70 -20.35 5.90
C THR A 59 2.03 -20.82 5.31
N VAL A 60 2.50 -20.18 4.22
CA VAL A 60 3.78 -20.51 3.57
C VAL A 60 4.92 -19.77 4.23
N SER A 61 4.81 -18.45 4.39
CA SER A 61 5.86 -17.68 5.09
C SER A 61 5.83 -17.90 6.61
N GLY A 62 4.70 -18.36 7.15
CA GLY A 62 4.52 -18.58 8.58
C GLY A 62 4.40 -17.27 9.36
N TYR A 63 3.97 -16.18 8.71
CA TYR A 63 3.70 -14.90 9.36
C TYR A 63 2.20 -14.68 9.53
N MET A 64 1.84 -14.06 10.64
CA MET A 64 0.48 -13.60 10.93
C MET A 64 0.54 -12.13 11.31
N GLY A 65 -0.46 -11.36 10.92
CA GLY A 65 -0.48 -9.95 11.28
C GLY A 65 -1.82 -9.31 11.05
N MET A 66 -1.91 -8.05 11.44
CA MET A 66 -3.08 -7.25 11.16
C MET A 66 -2.69 -5.81 10.91
N LYS A 67 -3.50 -5.11 10.12
CA LYS A 67 -3.40 -3.65 10.04
C LYS A 67 -4.49 -3.05 10.89
N ILE A 68 -4.10 -2.23 11.85
CA ILE A 68 -4.98 -1.45 12.70
C ILE A 68 -4.83 0.01 12.32
N TYR A 69 -5.93 0.74 12.20
CA TYR A 69 -5.85 2.18 11.99
C TYR A 69 -7.05 2.94 12.52
N THR A 70 -6.81 4.16 12.98
CA THR A 70 -7.88 5.06 13.41
C THR A 70 -8.25 6.03 12.30
N SER A 71 -9.50 6.48 12.31
CA SER A 71 -10.00 7.61 11.53
C SER A 71 -10.74 8.55 12.46
N VAL A 72 -10.12 9.66 12.83
CA VAL A 72 -10.68 10.62 13.80
C VAL A 72 -10.53 12.02 13.24
N ARG A 73 -11.63 12.75 13.07
CA ARG A 73 -11.65 14.13 12.54
C ARG A 73 -10.85 14.29 11.22
N GLY A 74 -10.89 13.27 10.36
CA GLY A 74 -10.19 13.25 9.07
C GLY A 74 -8.71 12.84 9.13
N ALA A 75 -8.13 12.65 10.33
CA ALA A 75 -6.79 12.13 10.49
C ALA A 75 -6.79 10.60 10.52
N LEU A 76 -5.87 10.00 9.78
CA LEU A 76 -5.63 8.55 9.76
C LEU A 76 -4.30 8.24 10.43
N ARG A 77 -4.25 7.19 11.25
CA ARG A 77 -3.02 6.70 11.90
C ARG A 77 -3.00 5.19 11.81
N PHE A 78 -1.90 4.62 11.31
CA PHE A 78 -1.80 3.21 10.97
C PHE A 78 -0.71 2.52 11.77
N LEU A 79 -0.98 1.27 12.15
CA LEU A 79 -0.04 0.39 12.82
C LEU A 79 -0.21 -1.04 12.30
N VAL A 80 0.89 -1.76 12.12
CA VAL A 80 0.90 -3.18 11.77
C VAL A 80 1.72 -3.95 12.80
N PRO A 81 1.09 -4.73 13.69
CA PRO A 81 1.78 -5.80 14.40
C PRO A 81 2.01 -7.01 13.50
N LEU A 82 3.23 -7.55 13.55
CA LEU A 82 3.65 -8.77 12.86
C LEU A 82 4.04 -9.83 13.88
N TYR A 83 3.49 -11.02 13.74
CA TYR A 83 3.69 -12.17 14.60
C TYR A 83 4.27 -13.36 13.82
N SER A 84 5.06 -14.16 14.52
CA SER A 84 5.46 -15.49 14.06
C SER A 84 4.29 -16.46 14.22
N GLY A 85 3.88 -17.08 13.12
CA GLY A 85 2.91 -18.18 13.10
C GLY A 85 3.44 -19.48 13.69
N LYS A 86 4.76 -19.58 13.92
CA LYS A 86 5.39 -20.80 14.49
C LYS A 86 5.30 -20.86 16.01
N ASN A 87 5.53 -19.73 16.68
CA ASN A 87 5.64 -19.66 18.14
C ASN A 87 4.81 -18.52 18.77
N GLY A 88 4.08 -17.74 17.97
CA GLY A 88 3.22 -16.66 18.45
C GLY A 88 3.93 -15.38 18.87
N GLU A 89 5.26 -15.31 18.75
CA GLU A 89 6.03 -14.15 19.19
C GLU A 89 5.71 -12.91 18.35
N LEU A 90 5.61 -11.75 19.02
CA LEU A 90 5.54 -10.46 18.36
C LEU A 90 6.92 -10.10 17.81
N LEU A 91 7.05 -10.13 16.49
CA LEU A 91 8.29 -9.88 15.77
C LEU A 91 8.52 -8.38 15.59
N ALA A 92 7.49 -7.64 15.16
CA ALA A 92 7.60 -6.21 14.91
C ALA A 92 6.28 -5.45 15.12
N LEU A 93 6.41 -4.16 15.43
CA LEU A 93 5.35 -3.15 15.31
C LEU A 93 5.81 -2.08 14.33
N LEU A 94 5.04 -1.88 13.26
CA LEU A 94 5.39 -0.97 12.17
C LEU A 94 4.39 0.17 12.06
N GLU A 95 4.87 1.41 11.96
CA GLU A 95 4.09 2.49 11.37
C GLU A 95 3.81 2.16 9.89
N ALA A 96 2.60 2.45 9.41
CA ALA A 96 2.11 1.88 8.15
C ALA A 96 1.37 2.86 7.23
N ASP A 97 1.69 4.15 7.29
CA ASP A 97 1.25 5.12 6.29
C ASP A 97 1.98 4.87 4.96
N TYR A 98 3.32 4.94 4.94
CA TYR A 98 4.10 4.70 3.71
C TYR A 98 3.93 3.27 3.20
N LEU A 99 4.00 2.25 4.08
CA LEU A 99 3.71 0.86 3.72
C LEU A 99 2.31 0.72 3.10
N GLY A 100 1.33 1.41 3.69
CA GLY A 100 -0.05 1.44 3.19
C GLY A 100 -0.15 2.03 1.78
N GLN A 101 0.61 3.08 1.47
CA GLN A 101 0.67 3.70 0.14
C GLN A 101 1.37 2.80 -0.88
N MET A 102 2.53 2.23 -0.52
CA MET A 102 3.33 1.37 -1.41
C MET A 102 2.56 0.13 -1.85
N ARG A 103 2.01 -0.63 -0.90
CA ARG A 103 1.23 -1.85 -1.23
C ARG A 103 -0.05 -1.54 -2.00
N THR A 104 -0.64 -0.36 -1.81
CA THR A 104 -1.84 0.06 -2.58
C THR A 104 -1.46 0.39 -4.01
N GLY A 105 -0.36 1.12 -4.23
CA GLY A 105 0.22 1.35 -5.55
C GLY A 105 0.59 0.04 -6.25
N ALA A 106 1.36 -0.82 -5.57
CA ALA A 106 1.79 -2.12 -6.09
C ALA A 106 0.63 -3.01 -6.55
N ALA A 107 -0.45 -3.12 -5.77
CA ALA A 107 -1.64 -3.87 -6.18
C ALA A 107 -2.23 -3.35 -7.51
N SER A 108 -2.30 -2.02 -7.68
CA SER A 108 -2.74 -1.40 -8.93
C SER A 108 -1.73 -1.54 -10.07
N GLY A 109 -0.43 -1.51 -9.76
CA GLY A 109 0.63 -1.81 -10.72
C GLY A 109 0.52 -3.23 -11.25
N LEU A 110 0.25 -4.23 -10.41
CA LEU A 110 0.02 -5.61 -10.86
C LEU A 110 -1.25 -5.74 -11.69
N ALA A 111 -2.36 -5.13 -11.27
CA ALA A 111 -3.56 -5.08 -12.09
C ALA A 111 -3.24 -4.47 -13.47
N THR A 112 -2.45 -3.40 -13.52
CA THR A 112 -1.98 -2.79 -14.76
C THR A 112 -1.10 -3.75 -15.57
N LYS A 113 -0.17 -4.46 -14.94
CA LYS A 113 0.72 -5.44 -15.57
C LYS A 113 -0.07 -6.52 -16.31
N TYR A 114 -1.15 -7.01 -15.72
CA TYR A 114 -1.94 -8.13 -16.26
C TYR A 114 -3.13 -7.71 -17.13
N MET A 115 -3.71 -6.52 -16.91
CA MET A 115 -5.00 -6.14 -17.52
C MET A 115 -4.90 -4.98 -18.53
N SER A 116 -3.81 -4.21 -18.53
CA SER A 116 -3.61 -3.14 -19.52
C SER A 116 -2.90 -3.64 -20.77
N ARG A 117 -3.10 -2.96 -21.91
CA ARG A 117 -2.31 -3.23 -23.12
C ARG A 117 -0.81 -3.12 -22.82
N SER A 118 -0.03 -4.07 -23.33
CA SER A 118 1.43 -4.10 -23.15
C SER A 118 2.13 -2.90 -23.78
N ASP A 119 1.51 -2.28 -24.78
CA ASP A 119 2.00 -1.09 -25.48
C ASP A 119 1.50 0.23 -24.90
N ALA A 120 0.76 0.23 -23.78
CA ALA A 120 0.28 1.46 -23.16
C ALA A 120 1.45 2.38 -22.81
N ARG A 121 1.38 3.65 -23.26
CA ARG A 121 2.39 4.70 -23.02
C ARG A 121 1.87 5.91 -22.26
N THR A 122 0.56 6.01 -22.02
CA THR A 122 -0.03 7.17 -21.36
C THR A 122 -0.86 6.77 -20.15
N VAL A 123 -0.67 7.45 -19.03
CA VAL A 123 -1.45 7.27 -17.79
C VAL A 123 -2.35 8.48 -17.56
N GLY A 124 -3.64 8.23 -17.37
CA GLY A 124 -4.56 9.22 -16.82
C GLY A 124 -4.62 9.10 -15.30
N LEU A 125 -4.42 10.21 -14.58
CA LEU A 125 -4.51 10.28 -13.12
C LEU A 125 -5.58 11.29 -12.70
N VAL A 126 -6.53 10.84 -11.88
CA VAL A 126 -7.57 11.69 -11.29
C VAL A 126 -7.30 11.80 -9.79
N GLY A 127 -6.79 12.95 -9.38
CA GLY A 127 -6.33 13.23 -8.02
C GLY A 127 -4.81 13.37 -7.92
N THR A 128 -4.37 14.18 -6.95
CA THR A 128 -2.95 14.56 -6.75
C THR A 128 -2.48 14.33 -5.30
N GLY A 129 -3.23 13.49 -4.57
CA GLY A 129 -2.96 13.15 -3.17
C GLY A 129 -1.78 12.18 -3.01
N LEU A 130 -1.54 11.74 -1.77
CA LEU A 130 -0.42 10.85 -1.43
C LEU A 130 -0.45 9.55 -2.27
N GLN A 131 -1.61 8.90 -2.37
CA GLN A 131 -1.77 7.68 -3.17
C GLN A 131 -1.47 7.87 -4.66
N ALA A 132 -1.67 9.06 -5.24
CA ALA A 132 -1.43 9.27 -6.66
C ALA A 132 0.06 9.07 -7.04
N ARG A 133 0.98 9.31 -6.08
CA ARG A 133 2.43 9.16 -6.27
C ARG A 133 2.80 7.68 -6.41
N THR A 134 2.43 6.86 -5.44
CA THR A 134 2.73 5.42 -5.46
C THR A 134 1.95 4.67 -6.54
N GLN A 135 0.75 5.15 -6.91
CA GLN A 135 0.00 4.63 -8.06
C GLN A 135 0.77 4.84 -9.37
N LEU A 136 1.25 6.06 -9.61
CA LEU A 136 2.04 6.37 -10.80
C LEU A 136 3.37 5.61 -10.83
N GLU A 137 4.07 5.59 -9.70
CA GLU A 137 5.34 4.85 -9.54
C GLU A 137 5.15 3.36 -9.88
N ALA A 138 4.11 2.72 -9.34
CA ALA A 138 3.82 1.31 -9.62
C ALA A 138 3.47 1.05 -11.09
N VAL A 139 2.69 1.94 -11.72
CA VAL A 139 2.34 1.84 -13.14
C VAL A 139 3.57 2.01 -14.03
N ALA A 140 4.42 2.99 -13.74
CA ALA A 140 5.67 3.23 -14.47
C ALA A 140 6.68 2.08 -14.30
N ALA A 141 6.65 1.38 -13.16
CA ALA A 141 7.49 0.21 -12.94
C ALA A 141 7.09 -1.01 -13.80
N VAL A 142 5.85 -1.09 -14.28
CA VAL A 142 5.35 -2.25 -15.06
C VAL A 142 5.03 -1.91 -16.53
N ARG A 143 5.09 -0.64 -16.90
CA ARG A 143 4.84 -0.14 -18.26
C ARG A 143 5.80 0.99 -18.57
N ARG A 144 6.28 1.04 -19.82
CA ARG A 144 7.03 2.19 -20.33
C ARG A 144 6.08 3.37 -20.53
N ILE A 145 5.95 4.24 -19.54
CA ILE A 145 5.11 5.43 -19.62
C ILE A 145 5.90 6.59 -20.21
N GLU A 146 5.33 7.26 -21.20
CA GLU A 146 5.92 8.41 -21.91
C GLU A 146 5.15 9.70 -21.61
N ALA A 147 3.89 9.60 -21.18
CA ALA A 147 3.05 10.75 -20.92
C ALA A 147 2.10 10.52 -19.74
N ILE A 148 1.91 11.55 -18.93
CA ILE A 148 0.96 11.54 -17.82
C ILE A 148 -0.07 12.66 -18.07
N ARG A 149 -1.34 12.38 -17.84
CA ARG A 149 -2.45 13.35 -17.90
C ARG A 149 -3.07 13.42 -16.52
N VAL A 150 -2.86 14.53 -15.82
CA VAL A 150 -3.30 14.70 -14.42
C VAL A 150 -4.48 15.64 -14.36
N PHE A 151 -5.55 15.20 -13.71
CA PHE A 151 -6.64 16.05 -13.26
C PHE A 151 -6.63 16.18 -11.74
N GLY A 152 -6.91 17.38 -11.23
CA GLY A 152 -7.01 17.66 -9.81
C GLY A 152 -7.74 18.98 -9.59
N ARG A 153 -8.59 19.06 -8.57
CA ARG A 153 -9.47 20.22 -8.32
C ARG A 153 -8.69 21.51 -8.02
N ASN A 154 -7.57 21.40 -7.31
CA ASN A 154 -6.72 22.54 -6.96
C ASN A 154 -5.55 22.64 -7.98
N PRO A 155 -5.44 23.74 -8.75
CA PRO A 155 -4.40 23.90 -9.77
C PRO A 155 -2.97 23.88 -9.22
N GLU A 156 -2.75 24.46 -8.04
CA GLU A 156 -1.42 24.59 -7.43
C GLU A 156 -0.86 23.22 -7.03
N ARG A 157 -1.67 22.41 -6.34
CA ARG A 157 -1.36 21.01 -5.98
C ARG A 157 -1.16 20.13 -7.20
N ARG A 158 -1.91 20.40 -8.28
CA ARG A 158 -1.75 19.69 -9.55
C ARG A 158 -0.42 20.04 -10.21
N ALA A 159 -0.07 21.32 -10.29
CA ALA A 159 1.20 21.76 -10.83
C ALA A 159 2.39 21.24 -10.00
N GLN A 160 2.26 21.24 -8.67
CA GLN A 160 3.26 20.65 -7.77
C GLN A 160 3.44 19.15 -8.03
N PHE A 161 2.34 18.38 -8.06
CA PHE A 161 2.40 16.95 -8.38
C PHE A 161 3.08 16.70 -9.72
N CYS A 162 2.73 17.45 -10.77
CA CYS A 162 3.38 17.30 -12.06
C CYS A 162 4.89 17.59 -11.98
N ARG A 163 5.33 18.63 -11.27
CA ARG A 163 6.77 18.90 -11.09
C ARG A 163 7.49 17.76 -10.37
N GLU A 164 6.92 17.26 -9.28
CA GLU A 164 7.49 16.15 -8.49
C GLU A 164 7.59 14.86 -9.31
N MET A 165 6.59 14.57 -10.14
CA MET A 165 6.46 13.29 -10.85
C MET A 165 6.94 13.31 -12.30
N SER A 166 7.35 14.46 -12.86
CA SER A 166 7.87 14.57 -14.23
C SER A 166 9.38 14.40 -14.32
N VAL A 167 10.04 14.03 -13.22
CA VAL A 167 11.50 13.82 -13.16
C VAL A 167 11.77 12.44 -12.56
N ALA A 168 11.82 11.43 -13.43
CA ALA A 168 12.47 10.14 -13.23
C ALA A 168 12.75 9.53 -14.62
#